data_AF-M9LLY9-F1
#
_entry.id   AF-M9LLY9-F1
#
_cell.length_a   1.000
_cell.length_b   1.000
_cell.length_c   1.000
_cell.angle_alpha   90.00
_cell.angle_beta   90.00
_cell.angle_gamma   90.00
#
_symmetry.space_group_name_H-M   'P 1'
#
loop_
_entity.id
_entity.type
_entity.pdbx_description
1 polymer ?
#
loop_
_entity_poly.entity_id
_entity_poly.type
_entity_poly.pdbx_seq_one_letter_code
_entity_poly.pdbx_strand_id
1 'polypeptide(L)'
;MIEGLANKIALRIKEADPEGSTSIEVMEYALGVIFNLIFTVFLSCLIGWMTGKLIDTMIAVVGFGTLRYFSGGEHMKSLTACTIISTAIFSIVPYIAINSSLVVIFTGIATIIMILFSPNICEDTINPTLPNSALKAVSVLIVLTNFYLQSSTLILVFLIQAMLILPMRGGGSHEKGYS
;
A
#
# COMPACT_ATOMS: atom_id res chain seq x y z
N MET A 1 -11.61 12.84 6.35
CA MET A 1 -12.49 13.18 5.21
C MET A 1 -13.01 11.91 4.55
N ILE A 2 -12.10 10.99 4.19
CA ILE A 2 -12.46 9.70 3.63
C ILE A 2 -13.29 8.87 4.62
N GLU A 3 -12.91 8.88 5.90
CA GLU A 3 -13.60 8.16 6.98
C GLU A 3 -15.06 8.66 7.11
N GLY A 4 -15.25 9.98 7.13
CA GLY A 4 -16.60 10.57 7.20
C GLY A 4 -17.46 10.30 5.95
N LEU A 5 -16.85 10.24 4.76
CA LEU A 5 -17.56 9.86 3.53
C LEU A 5 -17.96 8.38 3.56
N ALA A 6 -17.05 7.50 3.98
CA ALA A 6 -17.29 6.07 4.10
C ALA A 6 -18.39 5.77 5.12
N ASN A 7 -18.33 6.37 6.31
CA ASN A 7 -19.35 6.23 7.34
C ASN A 7 -20.73 6.67 6.84
N LYS A 8 -20.82 7.83 6.19
CA LYS A 8 -22.08 8.34 5.65
C LYS A 8 -22.69 7.39 4.63
N ILE A 9 -21.88 6.78 3.77
CA ILE A 9 -22.36 5.84 2.76
C ILE A 9 -22.73 4.49 3.41
N ALA A 10 -21.95 4.00 4.37
CA ALA A 10 -22.26 2.78 5.11
C ALA A 10 -23.60 2.87 5.85
N LEU A 11 -23.88 4.01 6.49
CA LEU A 11 -25.17 4.30 7.11
C LEU A 11 -26.31 4.27 6.09
N ARG A 12 -26.13 4.90 4.91
CA ARG A 12 -27.14 4.90 3.85
C ARG A 12 -27.42 3.51 3.27
N ILE A 13 -26.39 2.67 3.15
CA ILE A 13 -26.56 1.27 2.71
C ILE A 13 -27.35 0.50 3.76
N LYS A 14 -27.03 0.64 5.05
CA LYS A 14 -27.76 -0.03 6.13
C LYS A 14 -29.20 0.45 6.28
N GLU A 15 -29.46 1.73 6.03
CA GLU A 15 -30.83 2.27 5.98
C GLU A 15 -31.65 1.68 4.82
N ALA A 16 -31.00 1.45 3.67
CA ALA A 16 -31.66 0.89 2.48
C ALA A 16 -31.85 -0.64 2.54
N ASP A 17 -30.99 -1.34 3.28
CA ASP A 17 -31.08 -2.78 3.56
C ASP A 17 -30.91 -3.06 5.07
N PRO A 18 -31.96 -2.86 5.88
CA PRO A 18 -31.88 -3.07 7.32
C PRO A 18 -31.62 -4.53 7.72
N GLU A 19 -32.07 -5.49 6.89
CA GLU A 19 -31.94 -6.92 7.13
C GLU A 19 -30.56 -7.48 6.74
N GLY A 20 -29.76 -6.72 5.99
CA GLY A 20 -28.41 -7.11 5.58
C GLY A 20 -27.53 -7.49 6.78
N SER A 21 -26.80 -8.60 6.67
CA SER A 21 -26.00 -9.18 7.78
C SER A 21 -24.70 -8.41 8.07
N THR A 22 -24.25 -7.55 7.16
CA THR A 22 -22.99 -6.82 7.31
C THR A 22 -23.15 -5.67 8.30
N SER A 23 -22.17 -5.50 9.19
CA SER A 23 -22.14 -4.39 10.15
C SER A 23 -21.73 -3.08 9.46
N ILE A 24 -22.10 -1.95 10.05
CA ILE A 24 -21.76 -0.63 9.52
C ILE A 24 -20.24 -0.43 9.53
N GLU A 25 -19.56 -0.94 10.54
CA GLU A 25 -18.12 -0.83 10.72
C GLU A 25 -17.34 -1.55 9.61
N VAL A 26 -17.78 -2.78 9.25
CA VAL A 26 -17.16 -3.54 8.15
C VAL A 26 -17.38 -2.83 6.81
N MET A 27 -18.58 -2.29 6.58
CA MET A 27 -18.88 -1.52 5.36
C MET A 27 -18.07 -0.22 5.29
N GLU A 28 -17.98 0.52 6.40
CA GLU A 28 -17.20 1.74 6.50
C GLU A 28 -15.72 1.45 6.20
N TYR A 29 -15.15 0.40 6.79
CA TYR A 29 -13.78 0.01 6.54
C TYR A 29 -13.54 -0.32 5.06
N ALA A 30 -14.39 -1.18 4.47
CA ALA A 30 -14.26 -1.58 3.06
C ALA A 30 -14.38 -0.38 2.10
N LEU A 31 -15.37 0.49 2.31
CA LEU A 31 -15.54 1.73 1.55
C LEU A 31 -14.35 2.67 1.73
N GLY A 32 -13.86 2.79 2.96
CA GLY A 32 -12.69 3.60 3.29
C GLY A 32 -11.44 3.16 2.54
N VAL A 33 -11.17 1.85 2.48
CA VAL A 33 -10.05 1.28 1.70
C VAL A 33 -10.20 1.59 0.21
N ILE A 34 -11.40 1.39 -0.35
CA ILE A 34 -11.70 1.68 -1.76
C ILE A 34 -11.49 3.17 -2.07
N PHE A 35 -12.02 4.06 -1.23
CA PHE A 35 -11.85 5.50 -1.41
C PHE A 35 -10.41 5.93 -1.28
N ASN A 36 -9.66 5.41 -0.30
CA ASN A 36 -8.24 5.68 -0.16
C ASN A 36 -7.47 5.31 -1.44
N LEU A 37 -7.77 4.17 -2.06
CA LEU A 37 -7.18 3.79 -3.33
C LEU A 37 -7.56 4.78 -4.46
N ILE A 38 -8.85 5.03 -4.64
CA ILE A 38 -9.35 5.91 -5.71
C ILE A 38 -8.74 7.31 -5.59
N PHE A 39 -8.81 7.92 -4.40
CA PHE A 39 -8.29 9.27 -4.18
C PHE A 39 -6.78 9.32 -4.34
N THR A 40 -6.04 8.34 -3.81
CA THR A 40 -4.57 8.30 -3.97
C THR A 40 -4.18 8.22 -5.43
N VAL A 41 -4.76 7.28 -6.19
CA VAL A 41 -4.47 7.11 -7.62
C VAL A 41 -4.85 8.38 -8.39
N PHE A 42 -6.07 8.90 -8.18
CA PHE A 42 -6.56 10.08 -8.88
C PHE A 42 -5.69 11.31 -8.62
N LEU A 43 -5.40 11.62 -7.36
CA LEU A 43 -4.60 12.79 -6.99
C LEU A 43 -3.15 12.66 -7.47
N SER A 44 -2.52 11.49 -7.32
CA SER A 44 -1.18 11.26 -7.84
C SER A 44 -1.12 11.42 -9.35
N CYS A 45 -2.07 10.84 -10.10
CA CYS A 45 -2.12 10.98 -11.56
C CYS A 45 -2.35 12.43 -11.98
N LEU A 46 -3.24 13.15 -11.29
CA LEU A 46 -3.50 14.56 -11.57
C LEU A 46 -2.23 15.39 -11.40
N ILE A 47 -1.50 15.21 -10.29
CA ILE A 47 -0.24 15.90 -10.04
C ILE A 47 0.80 15.51 -11.10
N GLY A 48 1.00 14.20 -11.32
CA GLY A 48 1.94 13.70 -12.31
C GLY A 48 1.66 14.23 -13.72
N TRP A 49 0.39 14.36 -14.10
CA TRP A 49 -0.01 14.99 -15.37
C TRP A 49 0.33 16.47 -15.40
N MET A 50 -0.06 17.24 -14.39
CA MET A 50 0.24 18.68 -14.29
C MET A 50 1.74 18.98 -14.33
N THR A 51 2.56 18.06 -13.83
CA THR A 51 4.01 18.25 -13.72
C THR A 51 4.81 17.50 -14.79
N GLY A 52 4.17 16.86 -15.76
CA GLY A 52 4.84 16.15 -16.87
C GLY A 52 5.53 14.83 -16.48
N LYS A 53 5.18 14.25 -15.34
CA LYS A 53 5.75 13.01 -14.78
C LYS A 53 4.74 11.85 -14.67
N LEU A 54 3.62 11.92 -15.40
CA LEU A 54 2.51 10.97 -15.31
C LEU A 54 2.94 9.50 -15.41
N ILE A 55 3.80 9.15 -16.38
CA ILE A 55 4.24 7.76 -16.56
C ILE A 55 5.06 7.27 -15.34
N ASP A 56 6.02 8.06 -14.88
CA ASP A 56 6.82 7.74 -13.69
C ASP A 56 5.93 7.65 -12.44
N THR A 57 4.95 8.53 -12.29
CA THR A 57 3.97 8.47 -11.19
C THR A 57 3.11 7.21 -11.25
N MET A 58 2.66 6.80 -12.43
CA MET A 58 1.92 5.55 -12.61
C MET A 58 2.78 4.33 -12.26
N ILE A 59 4.05 4.33 -12.66
CA ILE A 59 5.02 3.30 -12.28
C ILE A 59 5.18 3.25 -10.75
N ALA A 60 5.27 4.41 -10.08
CA ALA A 60 5.36 4.49 -8.63
C ALA A 60 4.12 3.90 -7.93
N VAL A 61 2.92 4.31 -8.37
CA VAL A 61 1.63 3.84 -7.82
C VAL A 61 1.47 2.33 -8.01
N VAL A 62 1.68 1.83 -9.23
CA VAL A 62 1.49 0.41 -9.57
C VAL A 62 2.57 -0.44 -8.90
N GLY A 63 3.83 0.01 -8.93
CA GLY A 63 4.94 -0.70 -8.30
C GLY A 63 4.74 -0.84 -6.79
N PHE A 64 4.45 0.27 -6.11
CA PHE A 64 4.16 0.26 -4.68
C PHE A 64 2.94 -0.60 -4.35
N GLY A 65 1.81 -0.37 -5.05
CA GLY A 65 0.55 -1.07 -4.79
C GLY A 65 0.66 -2.58 -5.01
N THR A 66 1.33 -3.00 -6.08
CA THR A 66 1.54 -4.43 -6.38
C THR A 66 2.42 -5.07 -5.31
N LEU A 67 3.55 -4.44 -4.96
CA LEU A 67 4.43 -4.99 -3.93
C LEU A 67 3.71 -5.05 -2.58
N ARG A 68 2.98 -4.00 -2.21
CA ARG A 68 2.19 -3.95 -0.97
C ARG A 68 1.13 -5.05 -0.92
N TYR A 69 0.42 -5.29 -2.03
CA TYR A 69 -0.60 -6.34 -2.11
C TYR A 69 -0.05 -7.73 -1.75
N PHE A 70 1.16 -8.07 -2.21
CA PHE A 70 1.77 -9.36 -1.91
C PHE A 70 2.57 -9.37 -0.59
N SER A 71 3.15 -8.23 -0.19
CA SER A 71 4.01 -8.16 0.99
C SER A 71 3.25 -7.87 2.29
N GLY A 72 2.03 -7.33 2.19
CA GLY A 72 1.28 -6.78 3.32
C GLY A 72 1.82 -5.43 3.80
N GLY A 73 1.81 -5.25 5.12
CA GLY A 73 2.29 -4.05 5.81
C GLY A 73 1.19 -3.26 6.49
N GLU A 74 1.60 -2.41 7.42
CA GLU A 74 0.69 -1.65 8.29
C GLU A 74 -0.08 -0.59 7.49
N HIS A 75 -1.40 -0.54 7.66
CA HIS A 75 -2.20 0.61 7.23
C HIS A 75 -2.21 1.66 8.33
N MET A 76 -2.06 2.93 7.94
CA MET A 76 -2.22 4.02 8.90
C MET A 76 -3.64 4.04 9.46
N LYS A 77 -3.76 4.37 10.75
CA LYS A 77 -5.05 4.49 11.45
C LYS A 77 -6.01 5.51 10.81
N SER A 78 -5.46 6.50 10.10
CA SER A 78 -6.25 7.43 9.28
C SER A 78 -6.03 7.16 7.80
N LEU A 79 -7.11 6.81 7.10
CA LEU A 79 -7.17 6.66 5.65
C LEU A 79 -6.92 8.00 4.96
N THR A 80 -7.42 9.11 5.52
CA THR A 80 -7.14 10.44 4.96
C THR A 80 -5.65 10.77 5.03
N ALA A 81 -4.99 10.52 6.16
CA ALA A 81 -3.54 10.71 6.27
C ALA A 81 -2.78 9.80 5.30
N CYS A 82 -3.23 8.55 5.15
CA CYS A 82 -2.68 7.60 4.18
C CYS A 82 -2.74 8.12 2.75
N THR A 83 -3.89 8.64 2.33
CA THR A 83 -4.06 9.22 0.99
C THR A 83 -3.11 10.39 0.78
N ILE A 84 -3.02 11.33 1.72
CA ILE A 84 -2.18 12.53 1.57
C ILE A 84 -0.70 12.14 1.47
N ILE A 85 -0.22 11.31 2.39
CA ILE A 85 1.19 10.89 2.42
C ILE A 85 1.54 10.05 1.19
N SER A 86 0.69 9.09 0.81
CA SER A 86 0.92 8.27 -0.38
C SER A 86 0.93 9.11 -1.65
N THR A 87 -0.02 10.06 -1.76
CA THR A 87 -0.08 10.99 -2.89
C THR A 87 1.20 11.82 -2.99
N ALA A 88 1.69 12.34 -1.86
CA ALA A 88 2.94 13.11 -1.81
C ALA A 88 4.14 12.24 -2.23
N ILE A 89 4.25 11.03 -1.70
CA ILE A 89 5.33 10.10 -2.06
C ILE A 89 5.33 9.82 -3.56
N PHE A 90 4.20 9.39 -4.14
CA PHE A 90 4.13 9.04 -5.56
C PHE A 90 4.29 10.24 -6.49
N SER A 91 4.01 11.44 -6.00
CA SER A 91 4.25 12.68 -6.74
C SER A 91 5.73 13.11 -6.68
N ILE A 92 6.43 12.86 -5.56
CA ILE A 92 7.82 13.31 -5.36
C ILE A 92 8.84 12.32 -5.93
N VAL A 93 8.63 11.02 -5.75
CA VAL A 93 9.60 9.98 -6.15
C VAL A 93 10.04 10.09 -7.62
N PRO A 94 9.16 10.37 -8.61
CA PRO A 94 9.54 10.59 -10.01
C PRO A 94 10.62 11.64 -10.29
N TYR A 95 10.86 12.56 -9.35
CA TYR A 95 11.87 13.61 -9.46
C TYR A 95 13.25 13.21 -8.93
N ILE A 96 13.32 12.08 -8.22
CA ILE A 96 14.54 11.62 -7.58
C ILE A 96 15.22 10.62 -8.52
N ALA A 97 16.19 11.11 -9.28
CA ALA A 97 17.09 10.25 -10.05
C ALA A 97 18.24 9.76 -9.16
N ILE A 98 18.49 8.46 -9.17
CA ILE A 98 19.63 7.86 -8.50
C ILE A 98 20.48 7.10 -9.51
N ASN A 99 21.80 7.10 -9.31
CA ASN A 99 22.71 6.42 -10.21
C ASN A 99 22.52 4.89 -10.17
N SER A 100 22.96 4.19 -11.21
CA SER A 100 22.76 2.74 -11.36
C SER A 100 23.41 1.94 -10.22
N SER A 101 24.56 2.38 -9.70
CA SER A 101 25.21 1.72 -8.56
C SER A 101 24.32 1.74 -7.31
N LEU A 102 23.70 2.88 -7.00
CA LEU A 102 22.76 3.01 -5.89
C LEU A 102 21.47 2.22 -6.13
N VAL A 103 20.96 2.16 -7.37
CA VAL A 103 19.82 1.30 -7.72
C VAL A 103 20.10 -0.14 -7.34
N VAL A 104 21.27 -0.68 -7.71
CA VAL A 104 21.67 -2.06 -7.39
C VAL A 104 21.79 -2.27 -5.87
N ILE A 105 22.47 -1.37 -5.16
CA ILE A 105 22.65 -1.47 -3.70
C ILE A 105 21.31 -1.44 -2.98
N PHE A 106 20.45 -0.48 -3.31
CA PHE A 106 19.14 -0.34 -2.70
C PHE A 106 18.22 -1.51 -3.04
N THR A 107 18.29 -2.03 -4.26
CA THR A 107 17.52 -3.24 -4.64
C THR A 107 17.96 -4.43 -3.80
N GLY A 108 19.26 -4.59 -3.54
CA GLY A 108 19.78 -5.60 -2.61
C GLY A 108 19.23 -5.44 -1.19
N ILE A 109 19.26 -4.22 -0.64
CA ILE A 109 18.72 -3.92 0.69
C ILE A 109 17.22 -4.23 0.77
N ALA A 110 16.42 -3.74 -0.19
CA ALA A 110 14.99 -3.99 -0.24
C ALA A 110 14.68 -5.48 -0.33
N THR A 111 15.45 -6.23 -1.13
CA THR A 111 15.31 -7.69 -1.26
C THR A 111 15.57 -8.40 0.06
N ILE A 112 16.63 -8.03 0.79
CA ILE A 112 16.95 -8.61 2.10
C ILE A 112 15.81 -8.35 3.09
N ILE A 113 15.30 -7.11 3.16
CA ILE A 113 14.18 -6.76 4.03
C ILE A 113 12.93 -7.59 3.67
N MET A 114 12.60 -7.74 2.39
CA MET A 114 11.47 -8.57 1.95
C MET A 114 11.64 -10.04 2.33
N ILE A 115 12.83 -10.62 2.17
CA ILE A 115 13.09 -12.02 2.58
C ILE A 115 12.85 -12.22 4.07
N LEU A 116 13.29 -11.27 4.90
CA LEU A 116 13.23 -11.36 6.36
C LEU A 116 11.84 -11.09 6.92
N PHE A 117 11.12 -10.10 6.38
CA PHE A 117 9.92 -9.54 7.02
C PHE A 117 8.61 -9.73 6.22
N SER A 118 8.66 -10.15 4.96
CA SER A 118 7.44 -10.49 4.18
C SER A 118 6.97 -11.93 4.47
N PRO A 119 5.70 -12.28 4.19
CA PRO A 119 4.56 -11.37 4.20
C PRO A 119 4.26 -10.94 5.64
N ASN A 120 3.97 -9.67 5.85
CA ASN A 120 3.49 -9.14 7.12
C ASN A 120 2.02 -8.74 6.96
N ILE A 121 1.16 -9.75 6.94
CA ILE A 121 -0.27 -9.63 6.66
C ILE A 121 -1.03 -9.89 7.96
N CYS A 122 -1.81 -8.91 8.44
CA CYS A 122 -2.76 -9.15 9.54
C CYS A 122 -3.88 -10.06 9.02
N GLU A 123 -4.25 -11.06 9.83
CA GLU A 123 -5.07 -12.23 9.48
C GLU A 123 -6.44 -11.91 8.84
N ASP A 124 -6.91 -10.66 8.95
CA ASP A 124 -8.21 -10.21 8.45
C ASP A 124 -8.20 -9.66 7.01
N THR A 125 -7.05 -9.62 6.33
CA THR A 125 -6.98 -9.13 4.95
C THR A 125 -7.22 -10.24 3.92
N ILE A 126 -8.07 -9.92 2.95
CA ILE A 126 -8.67 -10.79 1.93
C ILE A 126 -7.59 -11.44 1.06
N ASN A 127 -7.03 -12.58 1.48
CA ASN A 127 -6.56 -13.64 0.57
C ASN A 127 -6.20 -14.97 1.29
N PRO A 128 -7.11 -15.95 1.36
CA PRO A 128 -6.77 -17.30 1.79
C PRO A 128 -6.29 -18.20 0.63
N THR A 129 -6.13 -17.70 -0.60
CA THR A 129 -5.88 -18.57 -1.77
C THR A 129 -4.41 -18.96 -1.95
N LEU A 130 -3.47 -18.17 -1.44
CA LEU A 130 -2.04 -18.43 -1.60
C LEU A 130 -1.38 -18.65 -0.23
N PRO A 131 -0.49 -19.65 -0.09
CA PRO A 131 0.25 -19.84 1.14
C PRO A 131 1.22 -18.67 1.37
N ASN A 132 1.51 -18.35 2.64
CA ASN A 132 2.42 -17.27 3.02
C ASN A 132 3.81 -17.37 2.35
N SER A 133 4.29 -18.59 2.09
CA SER A 133 5.54 -18.82 1.36
C SER A 133 5.48 -18.34 -0.09
N ALA A 134 4.35 -18.51 -0.77
CA ALA A 134 4.15 -18.03 -2.14
C ALA A 134 4.08 -16.50 -2.18
N LEU A 135 3.38 -15.87 -1.23
CA LEU A 135 3.30 -14.40 -1.12
C LEU A 135 4.69 -13.77 -0.87
N LYS A 136 5.51 -14.39 -0.01
CA LYS A 136 6.93 -14.02 0.16
C LYS A 136 7.69 -14.13 -1.16
N ALA A 137 7.59 -15.27 -1.83
CA ALA A 137 8.33 -15.52 -3.07
C ALA A 137 7.96 -14.49 -4.15
N VAL A 138 6.67 -14.18 -4.31
CA VAL A 138 6.19 -13.17 -5.26
C VAL A 138 6.70 -11.78 -4.89
N SER A 139 6.63 -11.38 -3.61
CA SER A 139 7.15 -10.09 -3.15
C SER A 139 8.65 -9.92 -3.44
N VAL A 140 9.44 -10.96 -3.17
CA VAL A 140 10.87 -10.97 -3.46
C VAL A 140 11.12 -10.92 -4.97
N LEU A 141 10.41 -11.71 -5.76
CA LEU A 141 10.53 -11.70 -7.22
C LEU A 141 10.22 -10.32 -7.82
N ILE A 142 9.18 -9.64 -7.32
CA ILE A 142 8.83 -8.27 -7.74
C ILE A 142 10.02 -7.32 -7.53
N VAL A 143 10.64 -7.32 -6.34
CA VAL A 143 11.79 -6.45 -6.07
C VAL A 143 12.99 -6.83 -6.94
N LEU A 144 13.24 -8.12 -7.15
CA LEU A 144 14.34 -8.62 -8.00
C LEU A 144 14.21 -8.17 -9.45
N THR A 145 13.00 -7.95 -9.98
CA THR A 145 12.83 -7.42 -11.35
C THR A 145 13.58 -6.10 -11.56
N ASN A 146 13.77 -5.31 -10.51
CA ASN A 146 14.44 -4.03 -10.62
C ASN A 146 15.96 -4.14 -10.83
N PHE A 147 16.59 -5.30 -10.56
CA PHE A 147 17.97 -5.53 -10.99
C PHE A 147 18.09 -5.50 -12.53
N TYR A 148 17.05 -5.94 -13.24
CA TYR A 148 17.02 -5.90 -14.70
C TYR A 148 16.52 -4.54 -15.22
N LEU A 149 15.45 -4.00 -14.65
CA LEU A 149 14.84 -2.74 -15.11
C LEU A 149 15.69 -1.49 -14.80
N GLN A 150 16.51 -1.54 -13.75
CA GLN A 150 17.35 -0.42 -13.30
C GLN A 150 16.58 0.90 -13.12
N SER A 151 15.31 0.82 -12.69
CA SER A 151 14.44 1.99 -12.54
C SER A 151 14.67 2.67 -11.19
N SER A 152 15.00 3.98 -11.20
CA SER A 152 15.11 4.79 -9.98
C SER A 152 13.76 4.91 -9.25
N THR A 153 12.68 5.06 -9.99
CA THR A 153 11.32 5.21 -9.43
C THR A 153 10.88 3.95 -8.70
N LEU A 154 11.04 2.77 -9.32
CA LEU A 154 10.64 1.50 -8.72
C LEU A 154 11.39 1.22 -7.42
N ILE A 155 12.71 1.40 -7.40
CA ILE A 155 13.46 1.09 -6.18
C ILE A 155 13.12 2.02 -5.02
N LEU A 156 12.87 3.30 -5.29
CA LEU A 156 12.49 4.23 -4.23
C LEU A 156 11.13 3.83 -3.61
N VAL A 157 10.14 3.47 -4.43
CA VAL A 157 8.86 2.98 -3.86
C VAL A 157 8.99 1.62 -3.20
N PHE A 158 9.84 0.73 -3.72
CA PHE A 158 10.09 -0.58 -3.08
C PHE A 158 10.80 -0.44 -1.74
N LEU A 159 11.74 0.50 -1.60
CA LEU A 159 12.39 0.80 -0.33
C LEU A 159 11.39 1.36 0.69
N ILE A 160 10.53 2.29 0.27
CA ILE A 160 9.47 2.83 1.13
C ILE A 160 8.59 1.67 1.62
N GLN A 161 8.12 0.82 0.72
CA GLN A 161 7.31 -0.34 1.11
C GLN A 161 8.08 -1.32 2.01
N ALA A 162 9.37 -1.56 1.76
CA ALA A 162 10.23 -2.38 2.61
C ALA A 162 10.35 -1.80 4.03
N MET A 163 10.39 -0.47 4.20
CA MET A 163 10.37 0.16 5.52
C MET A 163 9.01 -0.02 6.21
N LEU A 164 7.90 0.04 5.48
CA LEU A 164 6.55 -0.10 6.04
C LEU A 164 6.23 -1.51 6.55
N ILE A 165 6.92 -2.55 6.07
CA ILE A 165 6.73 -3.92 6.56
C ILE A 165 7.54 -4.25 7.81
N LEU A 166 8.51 -3.40 8.19
CA LEU A 166 9.33 -3.64 9.37
C LEU A 166 8.44 -3.66 10.62
N PRO A 167 8.55 -4.71 11.48
CA PRO A 167 7.75 -4.79 12.68
C PRO A 167 8.13 -3.63 13.60
N MET A 168 7.22 -2.66 13.75
CA MET A 168 7.39 -1.61 14.74
C MET A 168 7.34 -2.25 16.13
N ARG A 169 8.52 -2.38 16.74
CA ARG A 169 8.78 -2.98 18.06
C ARG A 169 8.20 -2.09 19.18
N GLY A 170 6.89 -1.94 19.19
CA GLY A 170 6.10 -1.11 20.11
C GLY A 170 4.59 -1.39 20.11
N GLY A 171 4.07 -2.25 19.23
CA GLY A 171 2.68 -2.74 19.28
C GLY A 171 2.52 -3.99 20.14
N GLY A 172 2.99 -3.95 21.39
CA GLY A 172 2.65 -4.98 22.35
C GLY A 172 1.19 -4.81 22.77
N SER A 173 0.38 -5.85 22.53
CA SER A 173 -0.91 -6.12 23.16
C SER A 173 -1.96 -5.02 23.02
N HIS A 174 -2.93 -5.18 22.11
CA HIS A 174 -4.37 -4.94 22.35
C HIS A 174 -5.18 -5.07 21.05
N GLU A 175 -5.22 -6.28 20.48
CA GLU A 175 -6.39 -6.74 19.70
C GLU A 175 -6.97 -7.96 20.44
N LYS A 176 -7.70 -7.65 21.50
CA LYS A 176 -8.77 -8.49 22.04
C LYS A 176 -10.06 -7.67 21.95
N GLY A 177 -11.11 -8.30 21.42
CA GLY A 177 -12.37 -7.68 21.04
C GLY A 177 -12.22 -7.16 19.62
N TYR A 178 -12.95 -7.65 18.62
CA TYR A 178 -14.41 -7.66 18.57
C TYR A 178 -14.95 -9.03 18.15
N SER A 179 -15.58 -9.69 19.11
CA SER A 179 -16.58 -10.74 18.93
C SER A 179 -17.97 -10.13 19.07
#